data_AF-A0A0B1SB39-F1
#
_entry.id   AF-A0A0B1SB39-F1
#
_cell.length_a   1.000
_cell.length_b   1.000
_cell.length_c   1.000
_cell.angle_alpha   90.00
_cell.angle_beta   90.00
_cell.angle_gamma   90.00
#
_symmetry.space_group_name_H-M   'P 1'
#
loop_
_entity.id
_entity.type
_entity.pdbx_description
1 polymer ?
#
loop_
_entity_poly.entity_id
_entity_poly.type
_entity_poly.pdbx_seq_one_letter_code
_entity_poly.pdbx_strand_id
1 'polypeptide(L)'
;MTQNIVSWQGFTTKPSSMIKFSMDSWWDAGKRLGVSDSQQYESRLRNFADMVYSKTTKIGCAYNVCGKEMTFSCLYNANIENTKDPMWETGTACKTADDCTTYDNSGCEDGLCTVGSETNVTETPEFTNTPEAPETTVVPTAETPS
;
A
#
# COMPACT_ATOMS: atom_id res chain seq x y z
N MET A 1 7.79 7.09 -2.62
CA MET A 1 7.45 5.71 -2.26
C MET A 1 8.47 5.16 -1.28
N THR A 2 7.99 4.41 -0.29
CA THR A 2 8.78 3.67 0.71
C THR A 2 8.24 2.24 0.84
N GLN A 3 8.99 1.40 1.57
CA GLN A 3 8.73 -0.03 1.69
C GLN A 3 9.00 -0.51 3.11
N ASN A 4 8.00 -1.16 3.69
CA ASN A 4 8.19 -2.08 4.81
C ASN A 4 8.32 -3.50 4.26
N ILE A 5 9.29 -4.27 4.73
CA ILE A 5 9.49 -5.65 4.32
C ILE A 5 10.05 -6.48 5.48
N VAL A 6 9.59 -7.74 5.57
CA VAL A 6 10.10 -8.71 6.54
C VAL A 6 10.01 -10.12 5.96
N SER A 7 11.03 -10.93 6.23
CA SER A 7 11.05 -12.36 5.94
C SER A 7 11.07 -13.16 7.24
N TRP A 8 10.26 -14.22 7.29
CA TRP A 8 10.18 -15.17 8.39
C TRP A 8 10.68 -16.54 7.93
N GLN A 9 11.57 -17.14 8.73
CA GLN A 9 12.11 -18.48 8.50
C GLN A 9 11.43 -19.49 9.44
N GLY A 10 11.38 -20.77 9.03
CA GLY A 10 10.83 -21.83 9.87
C GLY A 10 9.32 -21.72 10.10
N PHE A 11 8.62 -21.15 9.13
CA PHE A 11 7.18 -20.87 9.20
C PHE A 11 6.34 -22.16 9.23
N THR A 12 5.54 -22.33 10.28
CA THR A 12 4.49 -23.37 10.41
C THR A 12 3.11 -22.79 10.72
N THR A 13 3.02 -21.46 10.87
CA THR A 13 1.80 -20.71 11.24
C THR A 13 0.96 -20.42 10.00
N LYS A 14 -0.22 -19.80 10.12
CA LYS A 14 -0.99 -19.29 8.98
C LYS A 14 -0.39 -17.96 8.46
N PRO A 15 -0.36 -17.69 7.14
CA PRO A 15 0.20 -16.45 6.61
C PRO A 15 -0.47 -15.20 7.19
N SER A 16 -1.79 -15.23 7.39
CA SER A 16 -2.55 -14.12 7.98
C SER A 16 -2.08 -13.75 9.39
N SER A 17 -1.71 -14.74 10.22
CA SER A 17 -1.16 -14.48 11.55
C SER A 17 0.21 -13.81 11.49
N MET A 18 1.05 -14.20 10.53
CA MET A 18 2.36 -13.58 10.34
C MET A 18 2.25 -12.17 9.78
N ILE A 19 1.32 -11.92 8.85
CA ILE A 19 1.02 -10.58 8.35
C ILE A 19 0.59 -9.67 9.51
N LYS A 20 -0.35 -10.14 10.35
CA LYS A 20 -0.76 -9.39 11.54
C LYS A 20 0.43 -9.12 12.47
N PHE A 21 1.21 -10.16 12.79
CA PHE A 21 2.38 -10.02 13.64
C PHE A 21 3.40 -9.01 13.09
N SER A 22 3.63 -9.03 11.77
CA SER A 22 4.53 -8.09 11.10
C SER A 22 4.03 -6.64 11.19
N MET A 23 2.75 -6.40 10.92
CA MET A 23 2.16 -5.06 11.06
C MET A 23 2.21 -4.57 12.51
N ASP A 24 1.84 -5.43 13.47
CA ASP A 24 1.91 -5.11 14.90
C ASP A 24 3.35 -4.78 15.32
N SER A 25 4.33 -5.54 14.84
CA SER A 25 5.75 -5.33 15.17
C SER A 25 6.30 -4.01 14.64
N TRP A 26 5.91 -3.62 13.41
CA TRP A 26 6.25 -2.33 12.81
C TRP A 26 5.59 -1.18 13.57
N TRP A 27 4.31 -1.30 13.88
CA TRP A 27 3.56 -0.31 14.65
C TRP A 27 4.12 -0.12 16.06
N ASP A 28 4.40 -1.21 16.76
CA ASP A 28 4.90 -1.20 18.14
C ASP A 28 6.27 -0.52 18.28
N ALA A 29 7.02 -0.34 17.19
CA ALA A 29 8.28 0.38 17.25
C ALA A 29 8.12 1.80 17.82
N GLY A 30 7.03 2.51 17.49
CA GLY A 30 6.74 3.84 18.04
C GLY A 30 6.62 3.83 19.57
N LYS A 31 5.96 2.81 20.12
CA LYS A 31 5.84 2.63 21.58
C LYS A 31 7.14 2.16 22.23
N ARG A 32 7.80 1.14 21.64
CA ARG A 32 9.01 0.53 22.23
C ARG A 32 10.20 1.46 22.22
N LEU A 33 10.35 2.24 21.15
CA LEU A 33 11.50 3.11 20.92
C LEU A 33 11.19 4.56 21.36
N GLY A 34 9.91 4.93 21.46
CA GLY A 34 9.49 6.30 21.73
C GLY A 34 9.60 7.18 20.49
N VAL A 35 8.66 8.11 20.34
CA VAL A 35 8.65 9.13 19.29
C VAL A 35 8.98 10.47 19.92
N SER A 36 9.85 11.26 19.27
CA SER A 36 10.18 12.61 19.70
C SER A 36 8.96 13.54 19.73
N ASP A 37 9.00 14.55 20.61
CA ASP A 37 7.96 15.57 20.73
C ASP A 37 7.80 16.43 19.47
N SER A 38 8.81 16.46 18.59
CA SER A 38 8.74 17.12 17.28
C SER A 38 8.16 16.23 16.18
N GLN A 39 7.90 14.94 16.48
CA GLN A 39 7.44 13.92 15.53
C GLN A 39 8.34 13.76 14.29
N GLN A 40 9.59 14.22 14.37
CA GLN A 40 10.50 14.17 13.24
C GLN A 40 10.90 12.73 12.93
N TYR A 41 11.13 12.46 11.64
CA TYR A 41 11.59 11.16 11.20
C TYR A 41 12.90 10.76 11.88
N GLU A 42 12.94 9.53 12.38
CA GLU A 42 14.15 8.91 12.90
C GLU A 42 14.35 7.56 12.22
N SER A 43 15.56 7.27 11.75
CA SER A 43 15.85 6.03 11.00
C SER A 43 15.50 4.74 11.76
N ARG A 44 15.61 4.76 13.09
CA ARG A 44 15.21 3.64 13.96
C ARG A 44 13.70 3.36 13.97
N LEU A 45 12.89 4.35 13.56
CA LEU A 45 11.43 4.27 13.47
C LEU A 45 10.94 4.02 12.04
N ARG A 46 11.82 3.73 11.07
CA ARG A 46 11.47 3.64 9.64
C ARG A 46 10.13 2.97 9.33
N ASN A 47 9.96 1.73 9.75
CA ASN A 47 8.73 0.99 9.45
C ASN A 47 7.48 1.60 10.09
N PHE A 48 7.63 2.16 11.30
CA PHE A 48 6.56 2.89 11.97
C PHE A 48 6.23 4.18 11.22
N ALA A 49 7.26 4.95 10.86
CA ALA A 49 7.13 6.21 10.13
C ALA A 49 6.40 6.03 8.80
N ASP A 50 6.74 4.98 8.04
CA ASP A 50 6.06 4.64 6.79
C ASP A 50 4.55 4.35 7.00
N MET A 51 4.16 3.77 8.15
CA MET A 51 2.75 3.51 8.47
C MET A 51 1.98 4.75 8.91
N VAL A 52 2.63 5.69 9.61
CA VAL A 52 1.96 6.84 10.24
C VAL A 52 2.15 8.15 9.48
N TYR A 53 2.92 8.17 8.38
CA TYR A 53 3.20 9.40 7.67
C TYR A 53 1.91 9.98 7.07
N SER A 54 1.47 11.10 7.64
CA SER A 54 0.16 11.74 7.40
C SER A 54 -0.14 12.10 5.94
N LYS A 55 0.90 12.30 5.11
CA LYS A 55 0.77 12.59 3.67
C LYS A 55 0.70 11.32 2.80
N THR A 56 0.63 10.14 3.40
CA THR A 56 0.48 8.87 2.68
C THR A 56 -0.99 8.62 2.38
N THR A 57 -1.32 8.37 1.11
CA THR A 57 -2.72 8.25 0.66
C THR A 57 -3.00 6.93 -0.04
N LYS A 58 -1.97 6.15 -0.37
CA LYS A 58 -2.08 4.83 -0.99
C LYS A 58 -1.11 3.86 -0.35
N ILE A 59 -1.62 2.66 -0.05
CA ILE A 59 -0.86 1.52 0.46
C ILE A 59 -1.15 0.30 -0.41
N GLY A 60 -0.13 -0.49 -0.71
CA GLY A 60 -0.27 -1.79 -1.36
C GLY A 60 0.63 -2.82 -0.69
N CYS A 61 0.05 -3.92 -0.22
CA CYS A 61 0.78 -4.99 0.45
C CYS A 61 0.68 -6.31 -0.30
N ALA A 62 1.75 -7.10 -0.22
CA ALA A 62 1.81 -8.43 -0.80
C ALA A 62 2.61 -9.37 0.12
N TYR A 63 2.33 -10.66 0.03
CA TYR A 63 3.15 -11.68 0.66
C TYR A 63 3.40 -12.83 -0.32
N ASN A 64 4.48 -13.57 -0.08
CA ASN A 64 4.75 -14.81 -0.78
C ASN A 64 5.32 -15.85 0.19
N VAL A 65 4.96 -17.13 -0.03
CA VAL A 65 5.45 -18.25 0.76
C VAL A 65 6.31 -19.14 -0.14
N CYS A 66 7.58 -19.29 0.21
CA CYS A 66 8.57 -20.08 -0.51
C CYS A 66 9.05 -21.23 0.40
N GLY A 67 8.37 -22.38 0.35
CA GLY A 67 8.69 -23.51 1.22
C GLY A 67 8.41 -23.19 2.70
N LYS A 68 9.48 -23.07 3.51
CA LYS A 68 9.39 -22.70 4.94
C LYS A 68 9.70 -21.22 5.21
N GLU A 69 9.88 -20.44 4.15
CA GLU A 69 10.07 -18.99 4.24
C GLU A 69 8.79 -18.26 3.82
N MET A 70 8.49 -17.17 4.51
CA MET A 70 7.44 -16.24 4.11
C MET A 70 8.00 -14.82 4.08
N THR A 71 7.81 -14.12 2.98
CA THR A 71 8.11 -12.69 2.86
C THR A 71 6.81 -11.91 2.82
N PHE A 72 6.75 -10.81 3.57
CA PHE A 72 5.63 -9.86 3.56
C PHE A 72 6.17 -8.45 3.35
N SER A 73 5.53 -7.68 2.47
CA SER A 73 5.91 -6.32 2.18
C SER A 73 4.71 -5.41 1.96
N CYS A 74 4.85 -4.15 2.35
CA CYS A 74 3.93 -3.06 2.03
C CYS A 74 4.70 -1.90 1.39
N LEU A 75 4.11 -1.32 0.34
CA LEU A 75 4.57 -0.11 -0.32
C LEU A 75 3.62 1.04 -0.02
N TYR A 76 4.18 2.23 0.17
CA TYR A 76 3.46 3.47 0.48
C TYR A 76 3.79 4.52 -0.57
N ASN A 77 2.82 5.31 -1.03
CA ASN A 77 3.06 6.25 -2.14
C ASN A 77 3.89 7.48 -1.76
N ALA A 78 4.08 7.77 -0.48
CA ALA A 78 4.89 8.88 0.00
C ALA A 78 6.30 8.41 0.41
N ASN A 79 7.22 9.35 0.71
CA ASN A 79 8.53 9.01 1.28
C ASN A 79 8.97 10.11 2.25
N ILE A 80 8.88 9.82 3.54
CA ILE A 80 9.20 10.77 4.60
C ILE A 80 10.71 11.05 4.73
N GLU A 81 11.57 10.08 4.42
CA GLU A 81 13.02 10.19 4.62
C GLU A 81 13.66 11.31 3.79
N ASN A 82 13.04 11.65 2.66
CA ASN A 82 13.50 12.68 1.75
C ASN A 82 12.87 14.05 2.05
N THR A 83 12.15 14.19 3.15
CA THR A 83 11.45 15.43 3.54
C THR A 83 12.00 15.99 4.85
N LYS A 84 11.67 17.26 5.13
CA LYS A 84 11.89 17.86 6.46
C LYS A 84 10.60 17.86 7.30
N ASP A 85 9.58 17.19 6.80
CA ASP A 85 8.25 17.17 7.40
C ASP A 85 8.25 16.22 8.60
N PRO A 86 7.48 16.52 9.66
CA PRO A 86 7.22 15.54 10.70
C PRO A 86 6.39 14.37 10.15
N MET A 87 6.42 13.24 10.86
CA MET A 87 5.57 12.09 10.55
C MET A 87 4.08 12.47 10.55
N TRP A 88 3.67 13.27 11.52
CA TRP A 88 2.36 13.91 11.55
C TRP A 88 2.48 15.26 12.24
N GLU A 89 1.51 16.13 11.98
CA GLU A 89 1.39 17.40 12.70
C GLU A 89 0.51 17.21 13.93
N THR A 90 0.97 17.68 15.09
CA THR A 90 0.17 17.62 16.32
C THR A 90 -0.97 18.63 16.24
N GLY A 91 -2.21 18.15 16.35
CA GLY A 91 -3.40 18.97 16.26
C GLY A 91 -4.67 18.20 16.61
N THR A 92 -5.82 18.87 16.51
CA THR A 92 -7.11 18.19 16.61
C THR A 92 -7.37 17.44 15.30
N ALA A 93 -7.83 16.19 15.40
CA ALA A 93 -8.25 15.42 14.22
C ALA A 93 -9.38 16.16 13.47
N CYS A 94 -9.51 15.92 12.17
CA CYS A 94 -10.54 16.58 11.36
C CYS A 94 -11.94 16.27 11.92
N LYS A 95 -12.84 17.25 11.81
CA LYS A 95 -14.28 17.07 12.09
C LYS A 95 -15.10 17.25 10.82
N THR A 96 -14.58 18.03 9.89
CA THR A 96 -15.19 18.36 8.61
C THR A 96 -14.12 18.36 7.51
N ALA A 97 -14.56 18.36 6.25
CA ALA A 97 -13.67 18.43 5.08
C ALA A 97 -12.74 19.65 5.12
N ASP A 98 -13.22 20.79 5.62
CA ASP A 98 -12.46 22.06 5.66
C ASP A 98 -11.25 22.00 6.60
N ASP A 99 -11.21 21.04 7.53
CA ASP A 99 -10.06 20.81 8.40
C ASP A 99 -8.89 20.11 7.66
N CYS A 100 -9.15 19.55 6.47
CA CYS A 100 -8.20 18.74 5.70
C CYS A 100 -7.58 19.55 4.56
N THR A 101 -6.47 20.22 4.86
CA THR A 101 -5.85 21.21 3.95
C THR A 101 -4.66 20.68 3.15
N THR A 102 -4.25 19.43 3.37
CA THR A 102 -3.07 18.85 2.69
C THR A 102 -3.31 18.59 1.21
N TYR A 103 -4.53 18.19 0.84
CA TYR A 103 -4.94 17.92 -0.53
C TYR A 103 -6.26 18.60 -0.83
N ASP A 104 -6.40 19.16 -2.04
CA ASP A 104 -7.65 19.76 -2.48
C ASP A 104 -8.78 18.73 -2.56
N ASN A 105 -10.02 19.20 -2.37
CA ASN A 105 -11.23 18.36 -2.38
C ASN A 105 -11.19 17.19 -1.39
N SER A 106 -10.48 17.34 -0.27
CA SER A 106 -10.46 16.33 0.79
C SER A 106 -11.81 16.23 1.51
N GLY A 107 -12.14 15.03 1.99
CA GLY A 107 -13.19 14.77 2.97
C GLY A 107 -12.62 14.51 4.36
N CYS A 108 -13.51 14.25 5.32
CA CYS A 108 -13.14 13.81 6.67
C CYS A 108 -14.06 12.69 7.14
N GLU A 109 -13.47 11.56 7.54
CA GLU A 109 -14.17 10.37 8.04
C GLU A 109 -13.50 9.89 9.32
N ASP A 110 -14.24 9.85 10.44
CA ASP A 110 -13.76 9.37 11.74
C ASP A 110 -12.41 9.97 12.20
N GLY A 111 -12.17 11.25 11.89
CA GLY A 111 -10.94 11.96 12.24
C GLY A 111 -9.78 11.76 11.26
N LEU A 112 -10.00 11.05 10.15
CA LEU A 112 -9.06 10.87 9.06
C LEU A 112 -9.46 11.69 7.83
N CYS A 113 -8.51 12.42 7.28
CA CYS A 113 -8.70 13.10 6.00
C CYS A 113 -8.72 12.08 4.86
N THR A 114 -9.75 12.15 4.01
CA THR A 114 -9.86 11.33 2.81
C THR A 114 -9.52 12.18 1.60
N VAL A 115 -8.65 11.68 0.71
CA VAL A 115 -8.35 12.39 -0.54
C VAL A 115 -9.56 12.24 -1.45
N GLY A 116 -10.11 13.37 -1.92
CA GLY A 116 -11.17 13.36 -2.92
C GLY A 116 -10.73 12.57 -4.15
N SER A 117 -11.65 11.82 -4.75
CA SER A 117 -11.43 11.40 -6.14
C SER A 117 -11.36 12.66 -6.99
N GLU A 118 -10.44 12.71 -7.95
CA GLU A 118 -10.38 13.69 -9.03
C GLU A 118 -11.72 13.67 -9.80
N THR A 119 -12.77 14.31 -9.29
CA THR A 119 -14.05 14.44 -9.99
C THR A 119 -13.92 15.56 -11.01
N ASN A 120 -13.21 15.28 -12.11
CA ASN A 120 -13.55 15.67 -13.49
C ASN A 120 -12.44 15.29 -14.47
N VAL A 121 -12.24 13.98 -14.70
CA VAL A 121 -11.97 13.53 -16.07
C VAL A 121 -13.09 12.55 -16.42
N THR A 122 -14.09 13.08 -17.13
CA THR A 122 -15.02 12.26 -17.91
C THR A 122 -14.22 11.68 -19.09
N GLU A 123 -13.34 10.73 -18.82
CA GLU A 123 -12.86 9.81 -19.82
C GLU A 123 -13.09 8.41 -19.28
N THR A 124 -14.13 7.78 -19.82
CA THR A 124 -14.26 6.33 -19.80
C THR A 124 -12.91 5.74 -20.24
N PRO A 125 -12.26 4.88 -19.44
CA PRO A 125 -11.13 4.14 -19.96
C PRO A 125 -11.69 3.25 -21.08
N GLU A 126 -11.41 3.60 -22.34
CA GLU A 126 -11.56 2.69 -23.46
C GLU A 126 -10.62 1.51 -23.21
N PHE A 127 -11.16 0.44 -22.64
CA PHE A 127 -10.54 -0.88 -22.76
C PHE A 127 -10.78 -1.38 -24.18
N THR A 128 -9.98 -0.89 -25.13
CA THR A 128 -9.87 -1.52 -26.44
C THR A 128 -8.75 -2.56 -26.42
N ASN A 129 -9.12 -3.74 -26.90
CA ASN A 129 -8.29 -4.93 -27.16
C ASN A 129 -8.20 -5.95 -26.01
N THR A 130 -9.26 -6.76 -25.92
CA THR A 130 -9.15 -8.20 -25.61
C THR A 130 -8.10 -8.83 -26.54
N PRO A 131 -7.15 -9.66 -26.03
CA PRO A 131 -6.30 -10.45 -26.89
C PRO A 131 -7.14 -11.50 -27.61
N GLU A 132 -7.16 -11.43 -28.93
CA GLU A 132 -7.71 -12.46 -29.81
C GLU A 132 -6.96 -13.77 -29.55
N ALA A 133 -7.70 -14.82 -29.17
CA ALA A 133 -7.13 -16.16 -29.02
C ALA A 133 -6.65 -16.65 -30.39
N PRO A 134 -5.50 -17.35 -30.48
CA PRO A 134 -5.02 -17.84 -31.76
C PRO A 134 -6.02 -18.85 -32.33
N GLU A 135 -6.55 -18.52 -33.51
CA GLU A 135 -7.45 -19.38 -34.27
C GLU A 135 -6.74 -20.71 -34.57
N THR A 136 -7.33 -21.81 -34.12
CA THR A 136 -6.78 -23.16 -34.34
C THR A 136 -7.08 -23.55 -35.77
N THR A 137 -6.09 -23.49 -36.66
CA THR A 137 -6.23 -23.90 -38.05
C THR A 137 -6.43 -25.41 -38.11
N VAL A 138 -7.65 -25.84 -38.43
CA VAL A 138 -7.99 -27.25 -38.70
C VAL A 138 -7.53 -27.55 -40.12
N VAL A 139 -6.54 -28.43 -40.27
CA VAL A 139 -6.10 -28.94 -41.58
C VAL A 139 -7.12 -29.99 -42.04
N PRO A 140 -7.74 -29.86 -43.23
CA PRO A 140 -8.65 -30.87 -43.74
C PRO A 140 -7.87 -32.11 -44.24
N THR A 141 -8.29 -33.28 -43.78
CA THR A 141 -7.83 -34.59 -44.25
C THR A 141 -8.31 -34.81 -45.69
N ALA A 142 -7.39 -35.05 -46.62
CA ALA A 142 -7.73 -35.41 -48.00
C ALA A 142 -8.25 -36.85 -48.06
N GLU A 143 -9.49 -37.01 -48.50
CA GLU A 143 -10.06 -38.29 -48.94
C GLU A 143 -9.52 -38.64 -50.33
N THR A 144 -8.98 -39.85 -50.48
CA THR A 144 -8.56 -40.42 -51.78
C THR A 144 -9.76 -41.11 -52.44
N PRO A 145 -10.17 -40.74 -53.68
CA PRO A 145 -11.08 -41.56 -54.47
C PRO A 145 -10.32 -42.56 -55.36
N SER A 146 -10.96 -43.72 -55.56
CA SER A 146 -10.65 -44.91 -56.37
C SER A 146 -9.52 -44.88 -57.40
#